data_AF-A0A0F9G1C8-F1
#
_entry.id   AF-A0A0F9G1C8-F1
#
_cell.length_a   1.000
_cell.length_b   1.000
_cell.length_c   1.000
_cell.angle_alpha   90.00
_cell.angle_beta   90.00
_cell.angle_gamma   90.00
#
_symmetry.space_group_name_H-M   'P 1'
#
loop_
_entity.id
_entity.type
_entity.pdbx_description
1 polymer ?
#
loop_
_entity_poly.entity_id
_entity_poly.type
_entity_poly.pdbx_seq_one_letter_code
_entity_poly.pdbx_strand_id
1 'polypeptide(L)'
;MIDFDLAIELKRAGYPQTICDPKKLDIDIEKNYSSVCLPDTDDLLEQLGDEFKSLELSGGGWFAVGKDLTWKEGKSPVEALARLWIALKGVE
;
A
#
# COMPACT_ATOMS: atom_id res chain seq x y z
N MET A 1 2.34 2.55 10.28
CA MET A 1 1.60 1.27 10.31
C MET A 1 0.31 1.54 9.56
N ILE A 2 0.06 0.85 8.44
CA ILE A 2 -1.18 1.05 7.68
C ILE A 2 -2.35 0.36 8.38
N ASP A 3 -3.54 0.92 8.18
CA ASP A 3 -4.77 0.29 8.64
C ASP A 3 -4.98 -1.06 7.93
N PHE A 4 -5.63 -1.98 8.64
CA PHE A 4 -5.83 -3.34 8.18
C PHE A 4 -6.73 -3.40 6.94
N ASP A 5 -7.73 -2.53 6.88
CA ASP A 5 -8.62 -2.40 5.72
C ASP A 5 -7.84 -2.02 4.45
N LEU A 6 -6.85 -1.13 4.60
CA LEU A 6 -6.01 -0.69 3.49
C LEU A 6 -5.08 -1.79 2.98
N ALA A 7 -4.62 -2.68 3.86
CA ALA A 7 -3.83 -3.84 3.45
C ALA A 7 -4.65 -4.83 2.60
N ILE A 8 -5.95 -4.95 2.87
CA ILE A 8 -6.87 -5.76 2.06
C ILE A 8 -7.09 -5.11 0.69
N GLU A 9 -7.36 -3.80 0.66
CA GLU A 9 -7.55 -3.06 -0.59
C GLU A 9 -6.29 -3.11 -1.47
N LEU A 10 -5.10 -3.00 -0.88
CA LEU A 10 -3.82 -3.17 -1.59
C LEU A 10 -3.72 -4.53 -2.27
N LYS A 11 -4.04 -5.60 -1.53
CA LYS A 11 -4.02 -6.97 -2.08
C LYS A 11 -5.04 -7.14 -3.20
N ARG A 12 -6.24 -6.57 -3.03
CA ARG A 12 -7.29 -6.57 -4.06
C ARG A 12 -6.85 -5.80 -5.31
N ALA A 13 -6.13 -4.70 -5.13
CA ALA A 13 -5.49 -3.93 -6.21
C ALA A 13 -4.24 -4.62 -6.80
N GLY A 14 -4.02 -5.91 -6.51
CA GLY A 14 -2.93 -6.71 -7.09
C GLY A 14 -1.55 -6.43 -6.51
N TYR A 15 -1.43 -5.78 -5.35
CA TYR A 15 -0.13 -5.53 -4.73
C TYR A 15 0.55 -6.85 -4.30
N PRO A 16 1.83 -7.10 -4.67
CA PRO A 16 2.56 -8.28 -4.23
C PRO A 16 2.87 -8.19 -2.73
N GLN A 17 2.06 -8.81 -1.89
CA GLN A 17 2.32 -8.88 -0.45
C GLN A 17 3.34 -9.98 -0.15
N THR A 18 4.53 -9.58 0.31
CA THR A 18 5.56 -10.53 0.77
C THR A 18 5.12 -11.13 2.11
N ILE A 19 4.75 -12.41 2.08
CA ILE A 19 4.33 -13.15 3.27
C ILE A 19 5.57 -13.37 4.14
N CYS A 20 5.66 -12.70 5.29
CA CYS A 20 6.80 -12.82 6.20
C CYS A 20 6.95 -14.20 6.86
N ASP A 21 5.96 -15.07 6.76
CA ASP A 21 6.03 -16.42 7.35
C ASP A 21 5.46 -17.50 6.40
N PRO A 22 6.33 -18.20 5.64
CA PRO A 22 5.89 -19.22 4.68
C PRO A 22 5.30 -20.48 5.35
N LYS A 23 5.34 -20.62 6.69
CA LYS A 23 4.77 -21.78 7.40
C LYS A 23 3.27 -21.70 7.64
N LYS A 24 2.61 -20.57 7.34
CA LYS A 24 1.15 -20.40 7.43
C LYS A 24 0.48 -20.27 6.05
N LEU A 25 1.10 -20.86 5.03
CA LEU A 25 0.74 -20.67 3.62
C LEU A 25 -0.66 -21.16 3.22
N ASP A 26 -1.30 -22.02 4.04
CA ASP A 26 -2.61 -22.62 3.69
C ASP A 26 -3.79 -21.89 4.32
N ILE A 27 -3.56 -20.82 5.09
CA ILE A 27 -4.65 -20.11 5.71
C ILE A 27 -5.05 -18.98 4.80
N ASP A 28 -6.05 -19.29 3.97
CA ASP A 28 -7.16 -18.42 3.60
C ASP A 28 -6.95 -17.03 4.20
N ILE A 29 -6.38 -16.12 3.40
CA ILE A 29 -6.05 -14.77 3.86
C ILE A 29 -7.32 -14.14 4.44
N GLU A 30 -8.50 -14.59 4.03
CA GLU A 30 -9.81 -14.23 4.59
C GLU A 30 -10.10 -14.71 6.03
N LYS A 31 -9.28 -15.58 6.64
CA LYS A 31 -9.54 -16.16 7.97
C LYS A 31 -8.40 -16.11 8.98
N ASN A 32 -7.12 -15.96 8.61
CA ASN A 32 -6.04 -15.73 9.59
C ASN A 32 -5.14 -14.55 9.19
N TYR A 33 -5.67 -13.38 9.50
CA TYR A 33 -5.12 -12.06 9.22
C TYR A 33 -4.04 -11.58 10.20
N SER A 34 -3.59 -12.41 11.14
CA SER A 34 -2.65 -12.01 12.20
C SER A 34 -1.17 -12.00 11.78
N SER A 35 -0.83 -12.23 10.50
CA SER A 35 0.57 -12.35 10.05
C SER A 35 0.84 -11.78 8.66
N VAL A 36 0.01 -10.86 8.16
CA VAL A 36 0.33 -10.14 6.91
C VAL A 36 1.37 -9.07 7.23
N CYS A 37 2.54 -9.15 6.59
CA CYS A 37 3.50 -8.05 6.65
C CYS A 37 2.97 -6.90 5.81
N LEU A 38 2.77 -5.75 6.47
CA LEU A 38 2.46 -4.52 5.78
C LEU A 38 3.66 -4.16 4.90
N PRO A 39 3.47 -3.77 3.63
CA PRO A 39 4.58 -3.36 2.78
C PRO A 39 5.30 -2.17 3.40
N ASP A 40 6.63 -2.17 3.29
CA ASP A 40 7.43 -1.03 3.73
C ASP A 40 7.26 0.15 2.75
N THR A 41 7.63 1.35 3.19
CA THR A 41 7.58 2.55 2.36
C THR A 41 8.48 2.38 1.13
N ASP A 42 9.65 1.78 1.31
CA ASP A 42 10.63 1.54 0.23
C ASP A 42 10.10 0.56 -0.83
N ASP A 43 9.45 -0.53 -0.38
CA ASP A 43 8.85 -1.54 -1.25
C ASP A 43 7.72 -0.93 -2.11
N LEU A 44 6.85 -0.12 -1.50
CA LEU A 44 5.80 0.60 -2.21
C LEU A 44 6.36 1.60 -3.23
N LEU A 45 7.43 2.31 -2.88
CA LEU A 45 8.10 3.26 -3.79
C LEU A 45 8.74 2.53 -4.97
N GLU A 46 9.41 1.40 -4.73
CA GLU A 46 10.01 0.58 -5.77
C GLU A 46 8.95 0.05 -6.74
N GLN A 47 7.84 -0.46 -6.21
CA GLN A 47 6.72 -0.98 -7.01
C GLN A 47 6.04 0.14 -7.81
N LEU A 48 5.77 1.29 -7.18
CA LEU A 48 5.21 2.45 -7.88
C LEU A 48 6.15 2.97 -8.97
N GLY A 49 7.47 2.86 -8.73
CA GLY A 49 8.53 3.12 -9.70
C GLY A 49 8.31 4.42 -10.45
N ASP A 50 8.14 4.31 -11.76
CA ASP A 50 8.00 5.46 -12.65
C ASP A 50 6.63 6.16 -12.57
N GLU A 51 5.62 5.56 -11.94
CA GLU A 51 4.32 6.21 -11.72
C GLU A 51 4.30 7.12 -10.49
N PHE A 52 5.28 6.99 -9.59
CA PHE A 52 5.43 7.88 -8.44
C PHE A 52 6.08 9.20 -8.83
N LYS A 53 5.59 10.31 -8.27
CA LYS A 53 6.11 11.66 -8.49
C LYS A 53 6.71 12.26 -7.23
N SER A 54 5.92 12.35 -6.15
CA SER A 54 6.37 12.96 -4.90
C SER A 54 5.60 12.42 -3.69
N LEU A 55 6.24 12.48 -2.53
CA LEU A 55 5.62 12.21 -1.23
C LEU A 55 5.90 13.39 -0.33
N GLU A 56 4.85 14.10 0.09
CA GLU A 56 4.96 15.38 0.78
C GLU A 56 4.19 15.34 2.10
N LEU A 57 4.76 15.91 3.16
CA LEU A 57 4.07 16.09 4.43
C LEU A 57 3.46 17.50 4.49
N SER A 58 2.14 17.61 4.58
CA SER A 58 1.42 18.89 4.63
C SER A 58 0.28 18.82 5.63
N GLY A 59 0.03 19.87 6.40
CA GLY A 59 -1.16 19.95 7.28
C GLY A 59 -1.32 18.82 8.33
N GLY A 60 -0.27 18.05 8.62
CA GLY A 60 -0.34 16.87 9.51
C GLY A 60 -0.69 15.54 8.82
N GLY A 61 -0.78 15.53 7.49
CA GLY A 61 -0.99 14.34 6.67
C GLY A 61 0.15 14.14 5.66
N TRP A 62 0.31 12.89 5.21
CA TRP A 62 1.22 12.50 4.14
C TRP A 62 0.46 12.43 2.82
N PHE A 63 1.00 13.03 1.77
CA PHE A 63 0.39 13.12 0.45
C PHE A 63 1.31 12.44 -0.55
N ALA A 64 0.87 11.32 -1.11
CA ALA A 64 1.56 10.63 -2.19
C ALA A 64 0.95 11.09 -3.51
N VAL A 65 1.79 11.58 -4.43
CA VAL A 65 1.42 12.09 -5.74
C VAL A 65 2.03 11.20 -6.80
N GLY A 66 1.21 10.74 -7.74
CA GLY A 66 1.62 10.03 -8.94
C GLY A 66 1.93 10.99 -10.10
N LYS A 67 2.61 10.48 -11.14
CA LYS A 67 2.95 11.27 -12.34
C LYS A 67 1.72 11.77 -13.08
N ASP A 68 0.63 11.02 -13.05
CA ASP A 68 -0.68 11.41 -13.60
C ASP A 68 -1.39 12.50 -12.77
N LEU A 69 -0.70 13.11 -11.79
CA LEU A 69 -1.25 14.10 -10.85
C LEU A 69 -2.33 13.55 -9.92
N THR A 70 -2.58 12.23 -9.94
CA THR A 70 -3.36 11.55 -8.92
C THR A 70 -2.65 11.68 -7.58
N TRP A 71 -3.35 12.14 -6.55
CA TRP A 71 -2.78 12.28 -5.21
C TRP A 71 -3.69 11.62 -4.17
N LYS A 72 -3.07 11.06 -3.13
CA LYS A 72 -3.76 10.44 -2.00
C LYS A 72 -3.13 10.84 -0.69
N GLU A 73 -4.00 11.18 0.26
CA GLU A 73 -3.62 11.49 1.64
C GLU A 73 -3.62 10.20 2.48
N GLY A 74 -2.67 10.08 3.39
CA GLY A 74 -2.64 9.10 4.45
C GLY A 74 -2.06 9.67 5.75
N LYS A 75 -2.33 8.99 6.86
CA LYS A 75 -1.80 9.34 8.19
C LYS A 75 -0.32 9.00 8.38
N SER A 76 0.28 8.32 7.41
CA SER A 76 1.67 7.86 7.41
C SER A 76 2.16 7.77 5.96
N PRO A 77 3.48 7.84 5.71
CA PRO A 77 4.03 7.80 4.36
C PRO A 77 3.60 6.53 3.61
N VAL A 78 3.72 5.38 4.29
CA VAL A 78 3.24 4.08 3.81
C VAL A 78 1.74 4.06 3.49
N GLU A 79 0.91 4.77 4.25
CA GLU A 79 -0.54 4.80 4.04
C GLU A 79 -0.90 5.62 2.81
N ALA A 80 -0.22 6.76 2.62
CA ALA A 80 -0.40 7.60 1.46
C ALA A 80 0.02 6.86 0.17
N LEU A 81 1.18 6.20 0.19
CA LEU A 81 1.68 5.40 -0.94
C LEU A 81 0.77 4.20 -1.25
N ALA A 82 0.30 3.49 -0.23
CA ALA A 82 -0.63 2.39 -0.38
C ALA A 82 -1.94 2.83 -1.06
N ARG A 83 -2.52 3.94 -0.61
CA ARG A 83 -3.71 4.54 -1.22
C ARG A 83 -3.45 4.98 -2.67
N LEU A 84 -2.27 5.54 -2.94
CA LEU A 84 -1.87 5.93 -4.29
C LEU A 84 -1.79 4.71 -5.21
N TRP A 85 -1.17 3.61 -4.75
CA TRP A 85 -1.14 2.35 -5.50
C TRP A 85 -2.54 1.86 -5.85
N ILE A 86 -3.43 1.78 -4.86
CA ILE A 86 -4.82 1.36 -5.07
C ILE A 86 -5.50 2.26 -6.09
N ALA A 87 -5.26 3.57 -6.06
CA ALA A 87 -5.84 4.50 -7.02
C ALA A 87 -5.32 4.30 -8.45
N LEU A 88 -4.05 3.92 -8.60
CA LEU A 88 -3.40 3.71 -9.91
C LEU A 88 -3.70 2.32 -10.48
N LYS A 89 -3.74 1.28 -9.63
CA LYS A 89 -3.82 -0.13 -10.04
C LYS A 89 -5.15 -0.80 -9.75
N GLY A 90 -5.92 -0.30 -8.78
CA GLY A 90 -7.22 -0.84 -8.37
C GLY A 90 -8.38 -0.48 -9.30
N VAL A 91 -8.11 -0.22 -10.58
CA VAL A 91 -9.13 -0.01 -11.60
C VAL A 91 -9.49 -1.36 -12.21
N GLU A 92 -10.47 -2.04 -11.61
CA GLU A 92 -11.27 -3.12 -12.23
C GLU A 92 -12.76 -2.76 -12.18
#